data_AF-A0A1M3NDS5-F1
#
_entry.id   AF-A0A1M3NDS5-F1
#
_cell.length_a   1.000
_cell.length_b   1.000
_cell.length_c   1.000
_cell.angle_alpha   90.00
_cell.angle_beta   90.00
_cell.angle_gamma   90.00
#
_symmetry.space_group_name_H-M   'P 1'
#
loop_
_entity.id
_entity.type
_entity.pdbx_description
1 polymer ?
#
loop_
_entity_poly.entity_id
_entity_poly.type
_entity_poly.pdbx_seq_one_letter_code
_entity_poly.pdbx_strand_id
1 'polypeptide(L)'
;MSMVFGASTAGCSSDEEAGLASAADAGTLRRDASPVDPREAGPALDASPGPVPSCEKYCDLVMHNCTGDDAQYDSIEDCRAFCAHLPLAQPTREAEEKAAASVACRQYWADGPARTSPKAYCLAAGPFGGNTCGDRCTAFCNVVLSACSPDGGVTAYASQPECATACADFTYRDRGADGGGEGPNGPSDGDSLNCRLYWLREATKDAEKCTSLNPQSDVCKD
;
A
#
# COMPACT_ATOMS: atom_id res chain seq x y z
N MET A 1 -7.90 52.90 16.32
CA MET A 1 -7.30 52.22 17.48
C MET A 1 -6.11 51.43 16.99
N SER A 2 -4.92 51.87 17.37
CA SER A 2 -3.63 51.23 17.11
C SER A 2 -3.48 49.93 17.91
N MET A 3 -2.71 48.98 17.38
CA MET A 3 -1.66 48.19 18.06
C MET A 3 -1.15 47.16 17.01
N VAL A 4 0.03 47.36 16.39
CA VAL A 4 1.42 47.19 16.86
C VAL A 4 1.96 45.76 16.59
N PHE A 5 3.06 45.75 15.83
CA PHE A 5 3.94 44.65 15.45
C PHE A 5 4.60 43.93 16.64
N GLY A 6 4.95 42.65 16.45
CA GLY A 6 5.90 41.93 17.29
C GLY A 6 6.60 40.82 16.53
N ALA A 7 7.76 41.12 15.94
CA ALA A 7 8.72 40.13 15.46
C ALA A 7 9.69 39.81 16.60
N SER A 8 9.97 38.52 16.84
CA SER A 8 10.99 38.08 17.80
C SER A 8 11.98 37.17 17.09
N THR A 9 13.19 37.71 16.87
CA THR A 9 14.41 36.97 16.61
C THR A 9 15.15 36.83 17.94
N ALA A 10 15.51 35.61 18.33
CA ALA A 10 16.40 35.36 19.45
C ALA A 10 17.38 34.26 19.04
N GLY A 11 18.65 34.64 18.92
CA GLY A 11 19.78 33.72 18.75
C GLY A 11 20.25 33.17 20.10
N CYS A 12 21.08 32.13 20.05
CA CYS A 12 21.85 31.68 21.19
C CYS A 12 23.33 31.58 20.81
N SER A 13 24.13 32.32 21.58
CA SER A 13 25.58 32.30 21.64
C SER A 13 26.16 30.94 22.04
N SER A 14 27.37 30.71 21.56
CA SER A 14 28.42 29.83 22.06
C SER A 14 28.93 30.26 23.45
N ASP A 15 29.37 29.30 24.28
CA ASP A 15 30.67 29.27 25.00
C ASP A 15 30.79 28.02 25.91
N GLU A 16 31.74 27.13 25.56
CA GLU A 16 32.86 26.54 26.35
C GLU A 16 32.78 26.57 27.91
N GLU A 17 33.13 25.57 28.74
CA GLU A 17 34.22 24.56 28.74
C GLU A 17 34.11 23.57 29.95
N ALA A 18 34.90 22.48 29.89
CA ALA A 18 35.38 21.57 30.97
C ALA A 18 34.36 20.60 31.65
N GLY A 19 34.60 19.29 31.79
CA GLY A 19 35.78 18.45 31.63
C GLY A 19 35.74 17.37 32.71
N LEU A 20 35.68 16.08 32.36
CA LEU A 20 35.98 14.96 33.26
C LEU A 20 36.42 13.75 32.42
N ALA A 21 37.59 13.23 32.79
CA ALA A 21 38.38 12.24 32.09
C ALA A 21 37.68 10.87 32.00
N SER A 22 37.75 10.26 30.82
CA SER A 22 37.60 8.80 30.67
C SER A 22 38.72 8.28 29.76
N ALA A 23 39.23 7.13 30.15
CA ALA A 23 40.48 6.54 29.70
C ALA A 23 40.54 6.34 28.19
N ALA A 24 41.72 6.63 27.64
CA ALA A 24 42.09 6.37 26.27
C ALA A 24 42.08 4.87 25.97
N ASP A 25 41.13 4.42 25.15
CA ASP A 25 41.38 3.37 24.17
C ASP A 25 41.26 3.99 22.78
N ALA A 26 42.33 4.69 22.38
CA ALA A 26 42.49 5.24 21.04
C ALA A 26 42.86 4.10 20.07
N GLY A 27 41.93 3.17 19.88
CA GLY A 27 41.92 2.30 18.72
C GLY A 27 41.69 3.15 17.48
N THR A 28 42.78 3.63 16.88
CA THR A 28 42.74 4.27 15.57
C THR A 28 42.04 3.33 14.59
N LEU A 29 40.78 3.61 14.26
CA LEU A 29 40.15 3.04 13.08
C LEU A 29 40.85 3.62 11.87
N ARG A 30 42.02 3.06 11.53
CA ARG A 30 42.56 3.18 10.19
C ARG A 30 41.51 2.56 9.28
N ARG A 31 40.74 3.41 8.61
CA ARG A 31 40.12 3.05 7.35
C ARG A 31 41.29 2.72 6.42
N ASP A 32 41.66 1.45 6.36
CA ASP A 32 42.43 0.90 5.26
C ASP A 32 41.55 1.03 4.02
N ALA A 33 41.57 2.22 3.42
CA ALA A 33 40.95 2.54 2.15
C ALA A 33 41.84 2.02 1.00
N SER A 34 42.43 0.84 1.17
CA SER A 34 43.07 0.14 0.07
C SER A 34 41.97 -0.17 -0.95
N PRO A 35 42.15 0.21 -2.23
CA PRO A 35 41.24 -0.19 -3.28
C PRO A 35 41.13 -1.71 -3.27
N VAL A 36 39.95 -2.23 -3.00
CA VAL A 36 39.68 -3.67 -3.08
C VAL A 36 39.89 -4.05 -4.55
N ASP A 37 40.77 -5.01 -4.82
CA ASP A 37 40.99 -5.49 -6.18
C ASP A 37 39.66 -6.04 -6.71
N PRO A 38 39.13 -5.57 -7.86
CA PRO A 38 37.92 -6.11 -8.46
C PRO A 38 37.96 -7.63 -8.70
N ARG A 39 39.14 -8.25 -8.68
CA ARG A 39 39.36 -9.70 -8.79
C ARG A 39 39.19 -10.45 -7.47
N GLU A 40 39.22 -9.75 -6.35
CA GLU A 40 38.88 -10.28 -5.02
C GLU A 40 37.40 -10.12 -4.69
N ALA A 41 36.62 -9.45 -5.54
CA ALA A 41 35.18 -9.59 -5.54
C ALA A 41 34.88 -11.06 -5.85
N GLY A 42 34.51 -11.82 -4.81
CA GLY A 42 34.04 -13.19 -4.97
C GLY A 42 32.96 -13.27 -6.06
N PRO A 43 32.69 -14.46 -6.60
CA PRO A 43 31.63 -14.63 -7.60
C PRO A 43 30.38 -13.92 -7.11
N ALA A 44 29.74 -13.12 -7.99
CA ALA A 44 28.50 -12.45 -7.67
C ALA A 44 27.56 -13.53 -7.11
N LEU A 45 27.33 -13.49 -5.79
CA LEU A 45 26.38 -14.39 -5.17
C LEU A 45 25.06 -14.02 -5.83
N ASP A 46 24.56 -14.92 -6.67
CA ASP A 46 23.23 -14.82 -7.24
C ASP A 46 22.31 -14.53 -6.06
N ALA A 47 21.88 -13.26 -5.95
CA ALA A 47 20.91 -12.86 -4.95
C ALA A 47 19.75 -13.82 -5.16
N SER A 48 19.54 -14.73 -4.19
CA SER A 48 18.50 -15.73 -4.31
C SER A 48 17.23 -15.03 -4.77
N PRO A 49 16.51 -15.59 -5.77
CA PRO A 49 15.28 -14.97 -6.22
C PRO A 49 14.47 -14.65 -4.98
N GLY A 50 14.05 -13.38 -4.88
CA GLY A 50 13.29 -12.91 -3.74
C GLY A 50 12.13 -13.87 -3.43
N PRO A 51 11.66 -13.90 -2.18
CA PRO A 51 10.63 -14.85 -1.79
C PRO A 51 9.44 -14.81 -2.74
N VAL A 52 9.04 -15.99 -3.22
CA VAL A 52 7.96 -16.11 -4.21
C VAL A 52 6.65 -15.53 -3.66
N PRO A 53 5.98 -14.62 -4.39
CA PRO A 53 4.71 -14.05 -4.00
C PRO A 53 3.64 -15.14 -4.05
N SER A 54 2.84 -15.19 -3.00
CA SER A 54 1.69 -16.08 -2.92
C SER A 54 0.61 -15.42 -2.08
N CYS A 55 -0.64 -15.77 -2.35
CA CYS A 55 -1.75 -15.28 -1.54
C CYS A 55 -1.66 -15.73 -0.09
N GLU A 56 -1.19 -16.95 0.16
CA GLU A 56 -0.99 -17.47 1.51
C GLU A 56 -0.02 -16.59 2.30
N LYS A 57 1.19 -16.39 1.78
CA LYS A 57 2.20 -15.57 2.45
C LYS A 57 1.77 -14.10 2.59
N TYR A 58 1.19 -13.52 1.54
CA TYR A 58 0.69 -12.15 1.60
C TYR A 58 -0.37 -11.99 2.68
N CYS A 59 -1.36 -12.88 2.71
CA CYS A 59 -2.45 -12.79 3.66
C CYS A 59 -1.98 -13.02 5.09
N ASP A 60 -1.05 -13.93 5.34
CA ASP A 60 -0.47 -14.11 6.67
C ASP A 60 0.27 -12.84 7.13
N LEU A 61 1.05 -12.22 6.25
CA LEU A 61 1.81 -11.01 6.57
C LEU A 61 0.90 -9.81 6.83
N VAL A 62 -0.09 -9.55 5.96
CA VAL A 62 -0.97 -8.39 6.12
C VAL A 62 -1.86 -8.54 7.34
N MET A 63 -2.38 -9.75 7.62
CA MET A 63 -3.18 -9.99 8.82
C MET A 63 -2.35 -9.92 10.10
N HIS A 64 -1.06 -10.26 10.05
CA HIS A 64 -0.17 -10.17 11.19
C HIS A 64 0.26 -8.73 11.50
N ASN A 65 0.62 -7.96 10.47
CA ASN A 65 1.27 -6.66 10.63
C ASN A 65 0.30 -5.48 10.56
N CYS A 66 -0.85 -5.64 9.92
CA CYS A 66 -1.87 -4.61 9.74
C CYS A 66 -3.11 -4.97 10.55
N THR A 67 -3.16 -4.47 11.79
CA THR A 67 -4.21 -4.81 12.77
C THR A 67 -4.83 -3.56 13.37
N GLY A 68 -5.93 -3.73 14.11
CA GLY A 68 -6.63 -2.62 14.77
C GLY A 68 -7.09 -1.56 13.76
N ASP A 69 -6.74 -0.30 14.02
CA ASP A 69 -7.08 0.80 13.11
C ASP A 69 -6.42 0.66 11.74
N ASP A 70 -5.31 -0.06 11.62
CA ASP A 70 -4.58 -0.26 10.37
C ASP A 70 -4.96 -1.58 9.67
N ALA A 71 -5.96 -2.31 10.17
CA ALA A 71 -6.47 -3.52 9.52
C ALA A 71 -6.88 -3.24 8.07
N GLN A 72 -6.58 -4.20 7.18
CA GLN A 72 -6.89 -4.11 5.74
C GLN A 72 -7.96 -5.11 5.29
N TYR A 73 -8.17 -6.17 6.08
CA TYR A 73 -9.19 -7.19 5.85
C TYR A 73 -9.83 -7.56 7.20
N ASP A 74 -11.08 -8.02 7.15
CA ASP A 74 -11.80 -8.48 8.34
C ASP A 74 -11.37 -9.88 8.77
N SER A 75 -11.02 -10.73 7.80
CA SER A 75 -10.61 -12.11 8.02
C SER A 75 -9.55 -12.57 7.02
N ILE A 76 -8.90 -13.70 7.34
CA ILE A 76 -7.95 -14.34 6.43
C ILE A 76 -8.65 -14.89 5.18
N GLU A 77 -9.91 -15.32 5.33
CA GLU A 77 -10.77 -15.77 4.23
C GLU A 77 -11.07 -14.62 3.27
N ASP A 78 -11.42 -13.43 3.77
CA ASP A 78 -11.65 -12.24 2.94
C ASP A 78 -10.37 -11.85 2.18
N CYS A 79 -9.21 -11.90 2.84
CA CYS A 79 -7.94 -11.63 2.18
C CYS A 79 -7.68 -12.61 1.04
N ARG A 80 -7.87 -13.92 1.29
CA ARG A 80 -7.62 -14.96 0.28
C ARG A 80 -8.59 -14.87 -0.89
N ALA A 81 -9.87 -14.60 -0.61
CA ALA A 81 -10.88 -14.39 -1.65
C ALA A 81 -10.49 -13.23 -2.56
N PHE A 82 -10.10 -12.09 -1.97
CA PHE A 82 -9.64 -10.93 -2.75
C PHE A 82 -8.35 -11.22 -3.52
N CYS A 83 -7.38 -11.86 -2.88
CA CYS A 83 -6.08 -12.13 -3.47
C CYS A 83 -6.13 -13.05 -4.69
N ALA A 84 -7.11 -13.97 -4.75
CA ALA A 84 -7.32 -14.84 -5.90
C ALA A 84 -7.55 -14.08 -7.23
N HIS A 85 -7.95 -12.81 -7.14
CA HIS A 85 -8.18 -11.92 -8.29
C HIS A 85 -7.00 -10.99 -8.60
N LEU A 86 -5.91 -11.07 -7.84
CA LEU A 86 -4.71 -10.26 -8.05
C LEU A 86 -3.68 -11.03 -8.86
N PRO A 87 -2.99 -10.38 -9.81
CA PRO A 87 -1.83 -10.95 -10.47
C PRO A 87 -0.74 -11.32 -9.44
N LEU A 88 -0.24 -12.56 -9.51
CA LEU A 88 0.85 -13.02 -8.66
C LEU A 88 2.22 -12.42 -9.02
N ALA A 89 2.34 -11.74 -10.18
CA ALA A 89 3.59 -11.38 -10.85
C ALA A 89 4.78 -11.09 -9.91
N GLN A 90 5.86 -11.85 -10.10
CA GLN A 90 7.17 -11.73 -9.47
C GLN A 90 7.97 -10.59 -10.07
N PRO A 91 8.84 -9.92 -9.30
CA PRO A 91 9.51 -8.77 -9.81
C PRO A 91 10.52 -9.07 -10.92
N THR A 92 10.39 -8.39 -12.06
CA THR A 92 11.50 -8.04 -12.95
C THR A 92 12.25 -6.84 -12.34
N ARG A 93 13.47 -6.56 -12.76
CA ARG A 93 14.29 -5.50 -12.14
C ARG A 93 13.83 -4.07 -12.50
N GLU A 94 12.66 -3.91 -13.09
CA GLU A 94 12.17 -2.64 -13.61
C GLU A 94 11.27 -1.96 -12.57
N ALA A 95 11.54 -0.69 -12.29
CA ALA A 95 10.86 0.12 -11.29
C ALA A 95 9.33 0.25 -11.50
N GLU A 96 8.82 -0.19 -12.64
CA GLU A 96 7.41 -0.18 -13.03
C GLU A 96 6.52 -1.08 -12.15
N GLU A 97 7.10 -2.07 -11.46
CA GLU A 97 6.31 -3.05 -10.70
C GLU A 97 5.87 -2.59 -9.31
N LYS A 98 6.57 -1.61 -8.73
CA LYS A 98 6.00 -0.92 -7.58
C LYS A 98 4.68 -0.28 -7.96
N ALA A 99 4.51 0.11 -9.22
CA ALA A 99 3.25 0.63 -9.76
C ALA A 99 2.31 -0.47 -10.31
N ALA A 100 2.62 -1.76 -10.17
CA ALA A 100 1.72 -2.83 -10.56
C ALA A 100 0.78 -3.19 -9.40
N ALA A 101 -0.51 -3.35 -9.70
CA ALA A 101 -1.52 -3.84 -8.77
C ALA A 101 -1.41 -5.37 -8.57
N SER A 102 -0.30 -5.83 -7.99
CA SER A 102 0.08 -7.23 -7.85
C SER A 102 0.20 -7.70 -6.40
N VAL A 103 0.18 -9.04 -6.21
CA VAL A 103 0.43 -9.67 -4.90
C VAL A 103 1.86 -9.43 -4.44
N ALA A 104 2.85 -9.43 -5.34
CA ALA A 104 4.25 -9.21 -4.95
C ALA A 104 4.48 -7.83 -4.34
N CYS A 105 3.91 -6.77 -4.94
CA CYS A 105 4.02 -5.43 -4.38
C CYS A 105 3.36 -5.35 -2.99
N ARG A 106 2.14 -5.87 -2.86
CA ARG A 106 1.41 -5.87 -1.58
C ARG A 106 2.13 -6.68 -0.50
N GLN A 107 2.68 -7.84 -0.87
CA GLN A 107 3.46 -8.69 0.02
C GLN A 107 4.71 -7.97 0.53
N TYR A 108 5.41 -7.21 -0.33
CA TYR A 108 6.55 -6.39 0.09
C TYR A 108 6.14 -5.38 1.16
N TRP A 109 5.04 -4.64 0.95
CA TRP A 109 4.57 -3.65 1.93
C TRP A 109 4.00 -4.29 3.20
N ALA A 110 3.39 -5.47 3.09
CA ALA A 110 2.88 -6.24 4.21
C ALA A 110 3.97 -6.84 5.11
N ASP A 111 5.22 -6.97 4.61
CA ASP A 111 6.34 -7.53 5.37
C ASP A 111 7.11 -6.47 6.17
N GLY A 112 8.38 -6.22 5.82
CA GLY A 112 9.28 -5.33 6.56
C GLY A 112 8.72 -3.92 6.81
N PRO A 113 8.14 -3.23 5.81
CA PRO A 113 7.56 -1.90 6.00
C PRO A 113 6.42 -1.91 7.03
N ALA A 114 5.34 -2.66 6.83
CA ALA A 114 4.22 -2.71 7.76
C ALA A 114 4.64 -3.14 9.17
N ARG A 115 5.61 -4.05 9.31
CA ARG A 115 6.19 -4.39 10.63
C ARG A 115 6.79 -3.21 11.38
N THR A 116 7.34 -2.23 10.67
CA THR A 116 8.04 -1.08 11.28
C THR A 116 7.15 0.14 11.47
N SER A 117 6.16 0.34 10.59
CA SER A 117 5.22 1.45 10.68
C SER A 117 3.90 1.07 10.01
N PRO A 118 3.02 0.31 10.71
CA PRO A 118 1.74 -0.13 10.16
C PRO A 118 0.94 1.03 9.57
N LYS A 119 0.77 2.11 10.33
CA LYS A 119 0.06 3.32 9.91
C LYS A 119 0.55 3.95 8.60
N ALA A 120 1.85 3.85 8.29
CA ALA A 120 2.42 4.42 7.08
C ALA A 120 2.33 3.48 5.87
N TYR A 121 2.28 2.17 6.08
CA TYR A 121 2.52 1.18 5.02
C TYR A 121 1.38 0.19 4.81
N CYS A 122 0.47 0.03 5.76
CA CYS A 122 -0.64 -0.92 5.65
C CYS A 122 -1.61 -0.57 4.51
N LEU A 123 -1.78 0.71 4.19
CA LEU A 123 -2.58 1.11 3.03
C LEU A 123 -1.98 0.58 1.71
N ALA A 124 -0.66 0.62 1.57
CA ALA A 124 0.04 0.03 0.42
C ALA A 124 -0.05 -1.51 0.39
N ALA A 125 -0.08 -2.13 1.56
CA ALA A 125 -0.29 -3.56 1.72
C ALA A 125 -1.76 -4.00 1.52
N GLY A 126 -2.72 -3.07 1.60
CA GLY A 126 -4.15 -3.37 1.57
C GLY A 126 -4.67 -3.85 0.21
N PRO A 127 -5.98 -4.14 0.11
CA PRO A 127 -6.61 -4.62 -1.13
C PRO A 127 -6.48 -3.66 -2.31
N PHE A 128 -6.46 -2.35 -2.05
CA PHE A 128 -6.45 -1.32 -3.10
C PHE A 128 -5.09 -0.64 -3.28
N GLY A 129 -4.13 -0.98 -2.42
CA GLY A 129 -2.70 -0.74 -2.67
C GLY A 129 -2.26 0.68 -2.37
N GLY A 130 -3.13 1.50 -1.79
CA GLY A 130 -2.80 2.82 -1.27
C GLY A 130 -2.17 3.75 -2.28
N ASN A 131 -2.56 3.61 -3.55
CA ASN A 131 -1.94 4.32 -4.68
C ASN A 131 -0.41 4.09 -4.81
N THR A 132 0.09 3.05 -4.16
CA THR A 132 1.49 2.63 -4.17
C THR A 132 1.61 1.44 -5.09
N CYS A 133 0.92 0.33 -4.79
CA CYS A 133 0.86 -0.87 -5.64
C CYS A 133 -0.14 -0.69 -6.78
N GLY A 134 0.19 0.24 -7.67
CA GLY A 134 -0.72 0.76 -8.70
C GLY A 134 -1.63 1.86 -8.19
N ASP A 135 -2.16 2.64 -9.14
CA ASP A 135 -3.20 3.60 -8.83
C ASP A 135 -4.51 2.88 -8.46
N ARG A 136 -5.38 3.58 -7.75
CA ARG A 136 -6.63 2.99 -7.21
C ARG A 136 -7.54 2.46 -8.29
N CYS A 137 -7.60 3.13 -9.45
CA CYS A 137 -8.45 2.69 -10.56
C CYS A 137 -7.89 1.45 -11.24
N THR A 138 -6.58 1.38 -11.44
CA THR A 138 -5.92 0.15 -11.91
C THR A 138 -6.16 -1.00 -10.94
N ALA A 139 -5.97 -0.78 -9.63
CA ALA A 139 -6.21 -1.81 -8.61
C ALA A 139 -7.67 -2.27 -8.57
N PHE A 140 -8.62 -1.33 -8.60
CA PHE A 140 -10.05 -1.61 -8.68
C PHE A 140 -10.39 -2.40 -9.95
N CYS A 141 -10.08 -1.87 -11.12
CA CYS A 141 -10.49 -2.45 -12.40
C CYS A 141 -9.91 -3.84 -12.66
N ASN A 142 -8.67 -4.10 -12.24
CA ASN A 142 -8.09 -5.43 -12.37
C ASN A 142 -8.89 -6.48 -11.60
N VAL A 143 -9.32 -6.15 -10.37
CA VAL A 143 -10.09 -7.06 -9.53
C VAL A 143 -11.53 -7.15 -10.02
N VAL A 144 -12.16 -6.04 -10.40
CA VAL A 144 -13.54 -6.04 -10.94
C VAL A 144 -13.64 -6.89 -12.20
N LEU A 145 -12.72 -6.75 -13.15
CA LEU A 145 -12.77 -7.54 -14.38
C LEU A 145 -12.45 -9.02 -14.15
N SER A 146 -11.76 -9.35 -13.06
CA SER A 146 -11.51 -10.75 -12.67
C SER A 146 -12.70 -11.36 -11.94
N ALA A 147 -13.27 -10.66 -10.96
CA ALA A 147 -14.35 -11.15 -10.10
C ALA A 147 -15.73 -11.02 -10.74
N CYS A 148 -15.96 -9.96 -11.50
CA CYS A 148 -17.24 -9.58 -12.12
C CYS A 148 -17.17 -9.72 -13.65
N SER A 149 -16.63 -10.86 -14.11
CA SER A 149 -16.62 -11.22 -15.53
C SER A 149 -17.92 -11.97 -15.91
N PRO A 150 -18.20 -12.20 -17.21
CA PRO A 150 -19.33 -13.01 -17.64
C PRO A 150 -19.36 -14.41 -17.00
N ASP A 151 -18.19 -14.98 -16.73
CA ASP A 151 -18.04 -16.28 -16.06
C ASP A 151 -18.36 -16.19 -14.56
N GLY A 152 -18.28 -15.00 -13.97
CA GLY A 152 -18.74 -14.68 -12.61
C GLY A 152 -20.23 -14.36 -12.50
N GLY A 153 -20.96 -14.24 -13.62
CA GLY A 153 -22.43 -14.14 -13.65
C GLY A 153 -23.00 -12.71 -13.65
N VAL A 154 -22.24 -11.69 -13.23
CA VAL A 154 -22.66 -10.28 -13.32
C VAL A 154 -21.49 -9.43 -13.81
N THR A 155 -21.56 -8.99 -15.07
CA THR A 155 -20.56 -8.10 -15.66
C THR A 155 -20.75 -6.67 -15.18
N ALA A 156 -19.79 -6.13 -14.43
CA ALA A 156 -19.80 -4.74 -13.98
C ALA A 156 -19.30 -3.75 -15.05
N TYR A 157 -18.29 -4.16 -15.83
CA TYR A 157 -17.70 -3.41 -16.94
C TYR A 157 -17.29 -4.37 -18.06
N ALA A 158 -17.36 -3.94 -19.32
CA ALA A 158 -16.98 -4.80 -20.44
C ALA A 158 -15.47 -4.83 -20.68
N SER A 159 -14.71 -3.84 -20.19
CA SER A 159 -13.27 -3.74 -20.44
C SER A 159 -12.52 -2.85 -19.44
N GLN A 160 -11.18 -2.96 -19.44
CA GLN A 160 -10.29 -2.12 -18.63
C GLN A 160 -10.45 -0.62 -18.93
N PRO A 161 -10.46 -0.16 -20.21
CA PRO A 161 -10.63 1.27 -20.49
C PRO A 161 -11.98 1.82 -20.03
N GLU A 162 -13.05 1.03 -20.15
CA GLU A 162 -14.39 1.43 -19.68
C GLU A 162 -14.42 1.57 -18.16
N CYS A 163 -13.91 0.57 -17.45
CA CYS A 163 -13.80 0.62 -15.99
C CYS A 163 -12.94 1.80 -15.52
N ALA A 164 -11.78 2.02 -16.15
CA ALA A 164 -10.88 3.11 -15.78
C ALA A 164 -11.52 4.50 -16.01
N THR A 165 -12.27 4.64 -17.11
CA THR A 165 -13.01 5.88 -17.40
C THR A 165 -14.05 6.16 -16.33
N ALA A 166 -14.88 5.17 -15.98
CA ALA A 166 -15.87 5.31 -14.93
C ALA A 166 -15.22 5.57 -13.55
N CYS A 167 -14.12 4.88 -13.24
CA CYS A 167 -13.42 5.03 -11.98
C CYS A 167 -12.87 6.44 -11.77
N ALA A 168 -12.40 7.09 -12.84
CA ALA A 168 -11.88 8.45 -12.77
C ALA A 168 -12.95 9.49 -12.39
N ASP A 169 -14.24 9.19 -12.61
CA ASP A 169 -15.35 10.07 -12.27
C ASP A 169 -15.82 9.90 -10.81
N PHE A 170 -15.42 8.82 -10.12
CA PHE A 170 -15.82 8.58 -8.74
C PHE A 170 -15.03 9.44 -7.76
N THR A 171 -15.74 10.03 -6.78
CA THR A 171 -15.08 10.75 -5.69
C THR A 171 -14.29 9.79 -4.81
N TYR A 172 -13.10 10.18 -4.36
CA TYR A 172 -12.34 9.43 -3.38
C TYR A 172 -12.36 10.15 -2.03
N ARG A 173 -12.70 9.40 -0.98
CA ARG A 173 -12.81 9.87 0.40
C ARG A 173 -11.60 9.44 1.23
N ASP A 174 -10.86 10.42 1.73
CA ASP A 174 -9.64 10.22 2.52
C ASP A 174 -9.95 10.10 4.02
N ARG A 175 -9.49 9.01 4.65
CA ARG A 175 -9.71 8.74 6.09
C ARG A 175 -9.39 9.90 7.02
N GLY A 176 -8.30 10.62 6.74
CA GLY A 176 -7.88 11.76 7.55
C GLY A 176 -8.65 13.06 7.27
N ALA A 177 -9.33 13.16 6.14
CA ALA A 177 -9.96 14.40 5.67
C ALA A 177 -11.48 14.39 5.84
N ASP A 178 -12.14 13.26 5.55
CA ASP A 178 -13.61 13.17 5.49
C ASP A 178 -14.19 11.90 6.14
N GLY A 179 -13.35 11.15 6.87
CA GLY A 179 -13.76 9.92 7.53
C GLY A 179 -13.96 8.72 6.57
N GLY A 180 -13.53 8.85 5.30
CA GLY A 180 -13.48 7.75 4.34
C GLY A 180 -12.35 6.73 4.62
N GLY A 181 -12.02 5.90 3.65
CA GLY A 181 -10.88 4.99 3.76
C GLY A 181 -11.02 3.68 3.00
N GLU A 182 -9.89 3.00 2.85
CA GLU A 182 -9.75 1.69 2.21
C GLU A 182 -9.65 0.55 3.23
N GLY A 183 -9.99 0.84 4.49
CA GLY A 183 -10.04 -0.16 5.54
C GLY A 183 -11.19 -1.14 5.32
N PRO A 184 -11.22 -2.23 6.09
CA PRO A 184 -12.20 -3.27 5.91
C PRO A 184 -13.65 -2.79 6.12
N ASN A 185 -13.83 -1.81 6.98
CA ASN A 185 -15.12 -1.18 7.27
C ASN A 185 -15.32 0.12 6.47
N GLY A 186 -14.81 0.18 5.24
CA GLY A 186 -15.05 1.31 4.34
C GLY A 186 -16.54 1.68 4.23
N PRO A 187 -16.89 2.89 3.77
CA PRO A 187 -18.29 3.29 3.65
C PRO A 187 -19.03 2.30 2.75
N SER A 188 -20.23 1.88 3.14
CA SER A 188 -21.09 1.00 2.33
C SER A 188 -22.09 1.78 1.46
N ASP A 189 -22.05 3.11 1.53
CA ASP A 189 -22.92 4.07 0.83
C ASP A 189 -22.15 5.30 0.32
N GLY A 190 -22.86 6.16 -0.43
CA GLY A 190 -22.34 7.38 -1.05
C GLY A 190 -21.67 7.15 -2.40
N ASP A 191 -21.80 8.12 -3.31
CA ASP A 191 -21.21 8.02 -4.65
C ASP A 191 -19.68 8.26 -4.64
N SER A 192 -18.97 7.24 -4.16
CA SER A 192 -17.52 7.27 -4.02
C SER A 192 -16.88 5.98 -4.52
N LEU A 193 -15.58 6.08 -4.82
CA LEU A 193 -14.73 4.93 -5.06
C LEU A 193 -14.67 4.07 -3.80
N ASN A 194 -14.57 4.67 -2.60
CA ASN A 194 -14.52 3.92 -1.34
C ASN A 194 -15.74 3.01 -1.12
N CYS A 195 -16.95 3.46 -1.48
CA CYS A 195 -18.15 2.63 -1.47
C CYS A 195 -18.03 1.44 -2.41
N ARG A 196 -17.57 1.68 -3.63
CA ARG A 196 -17.38 0.63 -4.63
C ARG A 196 -16.26 -0.34 -4.26
N LEU A 197 -15.22 0.14 -3.59
CA LEU A 197 -14.16 -0.69 -3.03
C LEU A 197 -14.68 -1.61 -1.92
N TYR A 198 -15.56 -1.11 -1.03
CA TYR A 198 -16.24 -1.94 -0.05
C TYR A 198 -17.03 -3.07 -0.72
N TRP A 199 -17.90 -2.73 -1.68
CA TRP A 199 -18.71 -3.72 -2.39
C TRP A 199 -17.89 -4.64 -3.29
N LEU A 200 -16.72 -4.21 -3.76
CA LEU A 200 -15.81 -5.07 -4.52
C LEU A 200 -15.25 -6.19 -3.65
N ARG A 201 -14.93 -5.93 -2.38
CA ARG A 201 -14.52 -7.00 -1.43
C ARG A 201 -15.64 -8.00 -1.20
N GLU A 202 -16.88 -7.54 -1.17
CA GLU A 202 -18.03 -8.45 -1.09
C GLU A 202 -18.23 -9.21 -2.41
N ALA A 203 -17.99 -8.57 -3.55
CA ALA A 203 -18.11 -9.16 -4.88
C ALA A 203 -17.12 -10.31 -5.15
N THR A 204 -15.94 -10.31 -4.50
CA THR A 204 -15.00 -11.46 -4.60
C THR A 204 -15.52 -12.70 -3.86
N LYS A 205 -16.58 -12.58 -3.06
CA LYS A 205 -17.25 -13.68 -2.34
C LYS A 205 -18.62 -14.00 -2.92
N ASP A 206 -19.32 -12.98 -3.41
CA ASP A 206 -20.68 -13.05 -3.94
C ASP A 206 -20.83 -12.15 -5.18
N ALA A 207 -20.88 -12.77 -6.36
CA ALA A 207 -20.93 -12.04 -7.62
C ALA A 207 -22.21 -11.19 -7.79
N GLU A 208 -23.29 -11.42 -7.03
CA GLU A 208 -24.46 -10.54 -7.07
C GLU A 208 -24.09 -9.09 -6.67
N LYS A 209 -23.06 -8.93 -5.85
CA LYS A 209 -22.56 -7.61 -5.41
C LYS A 209 -21.88 -6.82 -6.51
N CYS A 210 -21.54 -7.44 -7.64
CA CYS A 210 -20.99 -6.74 -8.81
C CYS A 210 -21.93 -5.64 -9.35
N THR A 211 -23.24 -5.76 -9.11
CA THR A 211 -24.24 -4.73 -9.44
C THR A 211 -23.98 -3.39 -8.75
N SER A 212 -23.26 -3.40 -7.62
CA SER A 212 -22.99 -2.22 -6.80
C SER A 212 -21.77 -1.42 -7.25
N LEU A 213 -21.04 -1.90 -8.25
CA LEU A 213 -19.72 -1.38 -8.62
C LEU A 213 -19.77 -0.34 -9.75
N ASN A 214 -20.82 -0.38 -10.57
CA ASN A 214 -20.94 0.49 -11.75
C ASN A 214 -21.45 1.91 -11.37
N PRO A 215 -21.45 2.88 -12.30
CA PRO A 215 -21.96 4.23 -12.04
C PRO A 215 -23.45 4.31 -11.71
N GLN A 216 -24.24 3.29 -12.07
CA GLN A 216 -25.69 3.20 -11.81
C GLN A 216 -26.01 2.41 -10.53
N SER A 217 -25.03 2.23 -9.65
CA SER A 217 -25.18 1.51 -8.39
C SER A 217 -26.34 2.08 -7.55
N ASP A 218 -27.23 1.21 -7.09
CA ASP A 218 -28.33 1.61 -6.21
C ASP A 218 -27.90 1.88 -4.77
N VAL A 219 -26.69 1.46 -4.39
CA VAL A 219 -26.14 1.60 -3.03
C VAL A 219 -25.04 2.64 -2.94
N CYS A 220 -24.19 2.76 -3.97
CA CYS A 220 -23.15 3.79 -4.05
C CYS A 220 -23.63 4.98 -4.87
N LYS A 221 -24.60 5.71 -4.31
CA LYS A 221 -25.16 6.94 -4.87
C LYS A 221 -25.31 8.01 -3.80
N ASP A 222 -25.45 9.27 -4.22
CA ASP A 222 -25.67 10.43 -3.36
C ASP A 222 -26.99 10.38 -2.56
#